data_AF-A0A936T8G6-F1
#
_entry.id   AF-A0A936T8G6-F1
#
_cell.length_a   1.000
_cell.length_b   1.000
_cell.length_c   1.000
_cell.angle_alpha   90.00
_cell.angle_beta   90.00
_cell.angle_gamma   90.00
#
_symmetry.space_group_name_H-M   'P 1'
#
loop_
_entity.id
_entity.type
_entity.pdbx_description
1 polymer ?
#
loop_
_entity_poly.entity_id
_entity_poly.type
_entity_poly.pdbx_seq_one_letter_code
_entity_poly.pdbx_strand_id
1 'polypeptide(L)'
;MGLILMVVLKVTSFTKVIQVIQSCFSMQTLRQIERDEYNPFKFYAITLTFFFLINLSFYFYKLNNTYKLVFIESQSSVQFLLLFFITMLFFTLKNGLARGLALFIGDSKLIPEYTYSSFMITQTLGILLFPCLVMAELGPFNNMIFISIASVILIALQAFKWYRGVMFAFVDNKVGFLQIFTYFCSLEILPTLVLVKFIIEKY
;
A
#
# COMPACT_ATOMS: atom_id res chain seq x y z
N MET A 1 15.91 -10.61 -5.21
CA MET A 1 15.69 -9.16 -5.37
C MET A 1 15.30 -8.45 -4.06
N GLY A 2 14.30 -8.92 -3.31
CA GLY A 2 13.85 -8.26 -2.07
C GLY A 2 14.91 -8.11 -0.97
N LEU A 3 15.74 -9.15 -0.75
CA LEU A 3 16.84 -9.10 0.22
C LEU A 3 17.90 -8.03 -0.12
N ILE A 4 18.27 -7.90 -1.39
CA ILE A 4 19.24 -6.89 -1.86
C ILE A 4 18.69 -5.49 -1.61
N LEU A 5 17.41 -5.29 -1.88
CA LEU A 5 16.74 -3.99 -1.70
C LEU A 5 16.60 -3.63 -0.22
N MET A 6 16.36 -4.61 0.65
CA MET A 6 16.34 -4.43 2.10
C MET A 6 17.73 -4.10 2.67
N VAL A 7 18.79 -4.73 2.14
CA VAL A 7 20.19 -4.40 2.49
C VAL A 7 20.54 -2.98 2.04
N VAL A 8 20.18 -2.59 0.82
CA VAL A 8 20.38 -1.22 0.32
C VAL A 8 19.64 -0.21 1.21
N LEU A 9 18.38 -0.47 1.57
CA LEU A 9 17.59 0.40 2.46
C LEU A 9 18.18 0.49 3.89
N LYS A 10 18.67 -0.62 4.44
CA LYS A 10 19.35 -0.63 5.75
C LYS A 10 20.64 0.19 5.72
N VAL A 11 21.40 0.11 4.63
CA VAL A 11 22.69 0.80 4.46
C VAL A 11 22.51 2.29 4.17
N THR A 12 21.49 2.69 3.42
CA THR A 12 21.28 4.09 3.05
C THR A 12 20.48 4.90 4.06
N SER A 13 19.48 4.33 4.76
CA SER A 13 18.54 5.16 5.54
C SER A 13 17.78 4.41 6.67
N PHE A 14 18.48 3.66 7.53
CA PHE A 14 17.86 2.92 8.65
C PHE A 14 17.02 3.79 9.59
N THR A 15 17.50 4.98 9.96
CA THR A 15 16.78 5.91 10.84
C THR A 15 15.48 6.42 10.21
N LYS A 16 15.45 6.60 8.88
CA LYS A 16 14.25 7.04 8.15
C LYS A 16 13.22 5.91 8.05
N VAL A 17 13.67 4.67 7.87
CA VAL A 17 12.77 3.49 7.92
C VAL A 17 12.09 3.37 9.28
N ILE A 18 12.85 3.56 10.37
CA ILE A 18 12.28 3.58 11.73
C ILE A 18 11.30 4.75 11.89
N GLN A 19 11.62 5.94 11.38
CA GLN A 19 10.71 7.08 11.41
C GLN A 19 9.42 6.83 10.61
N VAL A 20 9.48 6.12 9.47
CA VAL A 20 8.29 5.73 8.70
C VAL A 20 7.42 4.77 9.52
N ILE A 21 8.01 3.76 10.16
CA ILE A 21 7.28 2.83 11.04
C ILE A 21 6.70 3.58 12.25
N GLN A 22 7.47 4.45 12.89
CA GLN A 22 7.01 5.27 14.02
C GLN A 22 5.93 6.27 13.60
N SER A 23 5.98 6.81 12.38
CA SER A 23 4.93 7.68 11.84
C SER A 23 3.60 6.94 11.69
N CYS A 24 3.62 5.62 11.49
CA CYS A 24 2.43 4.77 11.49
C CYS A 24 1.77 4.70 12.88
N PHE A 25 2.52 4.88 13.97
CA PHE A 25 1.99 4.83 15.34
C PHE A 25 1.82 6.20 16.01
N SER A 26 2.61 7.21 15.64
CA SER A 26 2.56 8.55 16.24
C SER A 26 2.18 9.62 15.22
N MET A 27 1.08 10.34 15.48
CA MET A 27 0.68 11.51 14.67
C MET A 27 1.65 12.69 14.83
N GLN A 28 2.36 12.77 15.95
CA GLN A 28 3.36 13.82 16.19
C GLN A 28 4.57 13.65 15.25
N THR A 29 5.03 12.41 15.05
CA THR A 29 6.14 12.10 14.14
C THR A 29 5.75 12.28 12.68
N LEU A 30 4.48 12.02 12.32
CA LEU A 30 3.96 12.33 10.99
C LEU A 30 3.99 13.84 10.71
N ARG A 31 3.53 14.67 11.65
CA ARG A 31 3.56 16.15 11.54
C ARG A 31 4.99 16.71 11.53
N GLN A 32 5.94 16.06 12.21
CA GLN A 32 7.36 16.42 12.14
C GLN A 32 7.94 16.12 10.75
N ILE A 33 7.65 14.94 10.18
CA ILE A 33 8.09 14.57 8.83
C ILE A 33 7.46 15.49 7.77
N GLU A 34 6.21 15.90 7.98
CA GLU A 34 5.52 16.84 7.11
C GLU A 34 6.14 18.25 7.16
N ARG A 35 6.48 18.74 8.37
CA ARG A 35 7.20 20.01 8.56
C ARG A 35 8.62 20.00 7.96
N ASP A 36 9.25 18.84 7.86
CA ASP A 36 10.58 18.66 7.25
C ASP A 36 10.57 18.63 5.70
N GLU A 37 9.49 19.10 5.06
CA GLU A 37 9.30 19.03 3.60
C GLU A 37 9.60 17.63 3.05
N TYR A 38 8.75 16.67 3.45
CA TYR A 38 8.74 15.36 2.86
C TYR A 38 8.39 15.45 1.38
N ASN A 39 9.42 15.45 0.52
CA ASN A 39 9.23 15.41 -0.92
C ASN A 39 9.03 13.94 -1.35
N PRO A 40 7.85 13.55 -1.87
CA PRO A 40 7.53 12.18 -2.24
C PRO A 40 8.40 11.65 -3.41
N PHE A 41 9.16 12.53 -4.05
CA PHE A 41 10.12 12.20 -5.11
C PHE A 41 11.55 11.95 -4.62
N LYS A 42 11.81 12.02 -3.31
CA LYS A 42 13.12 11.64 -2.77
C LYS A 42 13.37 10.15 -3.03
N PHE A 43 14.62 9.81 -3.37
CA PHE A 43 15.01 8.47 -3.80
C PHE A 43 14.53 7.36 -2.86
N TYR A 44 14.68 7.55 -1.54
CA TYR A 44 14.25 6.56 -0.54
C TYR A 44 12.74 6.25 -0.60
N ALA A 45 11.90 7.26 -0.84
CA ALA A 45 10.45 7.13 -0.90
C ALA A 45 10.03 6.28 -2.11
N ILE A 46 10.66 6.54 -3.25
CA ILE A 46 10.46 5.79 -4.48
C ILE A 46 10.92 4.34 -4.29
N THR A 47 12.09 4.13 -3.68
CA THR A 47 12.63 2.79 -3.38
C THR A 47 11.70 2.00 -2.46
N LEU A 48 11.16 2.62 -1.40
CA LEU A 48 10.22 1.99 -0.47
C LEU A 48 8.88 1.62 -1.12
N THR A 49 8.37 2.49 -1.99
CA THR A 49 7.12 2.21 -2.71
C THR A 49 7.31 1.11 -3.75
N PHE A 50 8.46 1.10 -4.44
CA PHE A 50 8.82 0.03 -5.35
C PHE A 50 9.00 -1.31 -4.61
N PHE A 51 9.60 -1.27 -3.41
CA PHE A 51 9.71 -2.44 -2.53
C PHE A 51 8.32 -2.98 -2.14
N PHE A 52 7.41 -2.10 -1.75
CA PHE A 52 6.03 -2.49 -1.44
C PHE A 52 5.34 -3.14 -2.66
N LEU A 53 5.46 -2.55 -3.85
CA LEU A 53 4.87 -3.10 -5.09
C LEU A 53 5.36 -4.51 -5.40
N ILE A 54 6.66 -4.76 -5.27
CA ILE A 54 7.25 -6.09 -5.48
C ILE A 54 6.70 -7.09 -4.45
N ASN A 55 6.69 -6.73 -3.17
CA ASN A 55 6.19 -7.59 -2.10
C ASN A 55 4.70 -7.93 -2.29
N LEU A 56 3.89 -6.93 -2.60
CA LEU A 56 2.46 -7.14 -2.83
C LEU A 56 2.21 -8.04 -4.04
N SER A 57 2.97 -7.86 -5.12
CA SER A 57 2.87 -8.70 -6.32
C SER A 57 3.27 -10.15 -6.03
N PHE A 58 4.32 -10.34 -5.24
CA PHE A 58 4.76 -11.68 -4.82
C PHE A 58 3.72 -12.36 -3.92
N TYR A 59 3.08 -11.60 -3.04
CA TYR A 59 1.97 -12.07 -2.24
C TYR A 59 0.78 -12.52 -3.09
N PHE A 60 0.35 -11.72 -4.07
CA PHE A 60 -0.72 -12.12 -4.98
C PHE A 60 -0.36 -13.34 -5.82
N TYR A 61 0.90 -13.45 -6.25
CA TYR A 61 1.38 -14.64 -6.95
C TYR A 61 1.29 -15.90 -6.07
N LYS A 62 1.73 -15.82 -4.81
CA LYS A 62 1.60 -16.92 -3.83
C LYS A 62 0.13 -17.28 -3.56
N LEU A 63 -0.73 -16.29 -3.39
CA LEU A 63 -2.18 -16.48 -3.26
C LEU A 63 -2.74 -17.22 -4.47
N ASN A 64 -2.40 -16.75 -5.67
CA ASN A 64 -2.89 -17.34 -6.91
C ASN A 64 -2.43 -18.79 -7.09
N ASN A 65 -1.17 -19.10 -6.76
CA ASN A 65 -0.67 -20.48 -6.82
C ASN A 65 -1.34 -21.39 -5.79
N THR A 66 -1.73 -20.85 -4.62
CA THR A 66 -2.38 -21.62 -3.55
C THR A 66 -3.85 -21.89 -3.84
N TYR A 67 -4.59 -20.88 -4.32
CA TYR A 67 -6.03 -20.96 -4.54
C TYR A 67 -6.41 -21.26 -6.00
N LYS A 68 -5.43 -21.34 -6.91
CA LYS A 68 -5.61 -21.60 -8.34
C LYS A 68 -6.68 -20.72 -8.99
N LEU A 69 -6.63 -19.41 -8.74
CA LEU A 69 -7.71 -18.48 -9.11
C LEU A 69 -7.64 -18.03 -10.57
N VAL A 70 -6.46 -17.68 -11.10
CA VAL A 70 -6.33 -17.02 -12.41
C VAL A 70 -5.08 -17.53 -13.16
N PHE A 71 -5.20 -17.78 -14.47
CA PHE A 71 -4.08 -18.15 -15.37
C PHE A 71 -3.28 -19.43 -15.00
N ILE A 72 -3.96 -20.47 -14.54
CA ILE A 72 -3.39 -21.73 -14.01
C ILE A 72 -2.35 -22.39 -14.96
N GLU A 73 -2.50 -22.27 -16.28
CA GLU A 73 -1.64 -22.97 -17.26
C GLU A 73 -0.43 -22.17 -17.77
N SER A 74 -0.28 -20.91 -17.36
CA SER A 74 0.82 -20.07 -17.86
C SER A 74 2.11 -20.27 -17.05
N GLN A 75 3.27 -20.04 -17.68
CA GLN A 75 4.57 -20.14 -17.01
C GLN A 75 4.65 -19.21 -15.78
N SER A 76 5.19 -19.71 -14.66
CA SER A 76 5.30 -19.00 -13.37
C SER A 76 5.87 -17.58 -13.47
N SER A 77 6.86 -17.34 -14.33
CA SER A 77 7.46 -16.01 -14.53
C SER A 77 6.53 -15.03 -15.22
N VAL A 78 5.73 -15.51 -16.19
CA VAL A 78 4.76 -14.68 -16.93
C VAL A 78 3.61 -14.28 -16.02
N GLN A 79 3.13 -15.20 -15.18
CA GLN A 79 2.11 -14.91 -14.16
C GLN A 79 2.56 -13.81 -13.20
N PHE A 80 3.79 -13.89 -12.69
CA PHE A 80 4.33 -12.87 -11.79
C PHE A 80 4.44 -11.50 -12.46
N LEU A 81 4.96 -11.43 -13.70
CA LEU A 81 5.08 -10.18 -14.45
C LEU A 81 3.72 -9.53 -14.71
N LEU A 82 2.70 -10.34 -15.04
CA LEU A 82 1.34 -9.87 -15.28
C LEU A 82 0.74 -9.30 -13.98
N LEU A 83 0.85 -10.02 -12.86
CA LEU A 83 0.37 -9.55 -11.55
C LEU A 83 1.11 -8.29 -11.08
N PHE A 84 2.41 -8.19 -11.34
CA PHE A 84 3.18 -6.98 -11.08
C PHE A 84 2.68 -5.79 -11.90
N PHE A 85 2.40 -5.99 -13.18
CA PHE A 85 1.88 -4.92 -14.03
C PHE A 85 0.47 -4.47 -13.61
N ILE A 86 -0.41 -5.41 -13.26
CA ILE A 86 -1.75 -5.10 -12.75
C ILE A 86 -1.67 -4.28 -11.46
N THR A 87 -0.86 -4.70 -10.49
CA THR A 87 -0.73 -3.96 -9.22
C THR A 87 -0.13 -2.59 -9.44
N MET A 88 0.87 -2.45 -10.30
CA MET A 88 1.45 -1.16 -10.67
C MET A 88 0.40 -0.24 -11.29
N LEU A 89 -0.38 -0.74 -12.25
CA LEU A 89 -1.45 0.00 -12.91
C LEU A 89 -2.57 0.42 -11.93
N PHE A 90 -2.91 -0.44 -10.97
CA PHE A 90 -3.87 -0.10 -9.92
C PHE A 90 -3.37 1.07 -9.05
N PHE A 91 -2.12 1.03 -8.61
CA PHE A 91 -1.54 2.09 -7.78
C PHE A 91 -1.36 3.41 -8.55
N THR A 92 -1.01 3.36 -9.84
CA THR A 92 -0.92 4.58 -10.66
C THR A 92 -2.28 5.20 -10.90
N LEU A 93 -3.31 4.40 -11.20
CA LEU A 93 -4.70 4.88 -11.32
C LEU A 93 -5.19 5.50 -10.02
N LYS A 94 -4.96 4.85 -8.88
CA LYS A 94 -5.32 5.40 -7.56
C LYS A 94 -4.67 6.75 -7.31
N ASN A 95 -3.37 6.88 -7.56
CA ASN A 95 -2.64 8.13 -7.40
C ASN A 95 -3.12 9.21 -8.40
N GLY A 96 -3.48 8.81 -9.62
CA GLY A 96 -4.05 9.70 -10.64
C GLY A 96 -5.40 10.28 -10.20
N LEU A 97 -6.31 9.43 -9.73
CA LEU A 97 -7.61 9.84 -9.18
C LEU A 97 -7.44 10.77 -7.97
N ALA A 98 -6.43 10.50 -7.13
CA ALA A 98 -6.16 11.33 -5.94
C ALA A 98 -5.80 12.76 -6.34
N ARG A 99 -4.92 12.89 -7.34
CA ARG A 99 -4.52 14.20 -7.88
C ARG A 99 -5.68 14.88 -8.61
N GLY A 100 -6.51 14.13 -9.33
CA GLY A 100 -7.72 14.66 -9.97
C GLY A 100 -8.66 15.30 -8.94
N LEU A 101 -8.99 14.56 -7.87
CA LEU A 101 -9.82 15.06 -6.77
C LEU A 101 -9.20 16.27 -6.06
N ALA A 102 -7.88 16.29 -5.90
CA ALA A 102 -7.16 17.44 -5.35
C ALA A 102 -7.37 18.74 -6.14
N LEU A 103 -7.47 18.64 -7.47
CA LEU A 103 -7.71 19.79 -8.34
C LEU A 103 -9.16 20.29 -8.27
N PHE A 104 -10.13 19.39 -8.12
CA PHE A 104 -11.56 19.76 -8.12
C PHE A 104 -12.04 20.38 -6.79
N ILE A 105 -11.45 19.98 -5.66
CA ILE A 105 -11.98 20.31 -4.34
C ILE A 105 -11.45 21.65 -3.80
N GLY A 106 -10.33 22.18 -4.30
CA GLY A 106 -9.80 23.49 -3.91
C GLY A 106 -9.25 23.59 -2.48
N ASP A 107 -9.61 22.68 -1.57
CA ASP A 107 -9.00 22.52 -0.24
C ASP A 107 -7.59 21.92 -0.35
N SER A 108 -6.63 22.81 -0.55
CA SER A 108 -5.25 22.49 -0.94
C SER A 108 -4.39 21.76 0.10
N LYS A 109 -4.83 21.63 1.36
CA LYS A 109 -3.98 21.09 2.46
C LYS A 109 -4.40 19.70 2.95
N LEU A 110 -5.69 19.43 3.05
CA LEU A 110 -6.24 18.14 3.51
C LEU A 110 -5.87 16.95 2.65
N ILE A 111 -5.97 17.14 1.34
CA ILE A 111 -5.80 16.07 0.35
C ILE A 111 -4.33 15.61 0.27
N PRO A 112 -3.33 16.52 0.22
CA PRO A 112 -1.95 16.09 0.31
C PRO A 112 -1.63 15.45 1.67
N GLU A 113 -2.06 16.02 2.79
CA GLU A 113 -1.84 15.48 4.16
C GLU A 113 -2.31 14.02 4.27
N TYR A 114 -3.55 13.75 3.86
CA TYR A 114 -4.07 12.38 3.85
C TYR A 114 -3.26 11.49 2.90
N THR A 115 -2.99 11.96 1.68
CA THR A 115 -2.28 11.16 0.66
C THR A 115 -0.90 10.77 1.15
N TYR A 116 -0.20 11.68 1.84
CA TYR A 116 1.08 11.41 2.49
C TYR A 116 0.97 10.37 3.60
N SER A 117 -0.02 10.50 4.48
CA SER A 117 -0.26 9.51 5.55
C SER A 117 -0.57 8.12 4.98
N SER A 118 -1.42 8.05 3.95
CA SER A 118 -1.76 6.80 3.26
C SER A 118 -0.55 6.16 2.57
N PHE A 119 0.33 6.99 1.99
CA PHE A 119 1.57 6.55 1.36
C PHE A 119 2.57 5.99 2.38
N MET A 120 2.74 6.66 3.53
CA MET A 120 3.57 6.18 4.65
C MET A 120 3.12 4.82 5.17
N ILE A 121 1.81 4.64 5.36
CA ILE A 121 1.23 3.38 5.82
C ILE A 121 1.44 2.28 4.77
N THR A 122 1.32 2.60 3.48
CA THR A 122 1.59 1.67 2.38
C THR A 122 3.06 1.22 2.32
N GLN A 123 4.00 2.13 2.57
CA GLN A 123 5.42 1.78 2.67
C GLN A 123 5.70 0.87 3.88
N THR A 124 5.12 1.22 5.04
CA THR A 124 5.23 0.41 6.28
C THR A 124 4.68 -1.00 6.07
N LEU A 125 3.54 -1.10 5.38
CA LEU A 125 2.94 -2.36 4.95
C LEU A 125 3.94 -3.22 4.17
N GLY A 126 4.69 -2.65 3.23
CA GLY A 126 5.66 -3.39 2.42
C GLY A 126 6.80 -3.97 3.25
N ILE A 127 7.27 -3.21 4.23
CA ILE A 127 8.33 -3.64 5.15
C ILE A 127 7.84 -4.79 6.05
N LEU A 128 6.62 -4.68 6.57
CA LEU A 128 6.06 -5.67 7.48
C LEU A 128 5.64 -6.96 6.78
N LEU A 129 5.26 -6.85 5.51
CA LEU A 129 4.85 -7.97 4.68
C LEU A 129 6.03 -8.81 4.16
N PHE A 130 7.20 -8.20 3.97
CA PHE A 130 8.41 -8.88 3.54
C PHE A 130 8.83 -10.07 4.43
N PRO A 131 8.99 -9.94 5.77
CA PRO A 131 9.40 -11.08 6.61
C PRO A 131 8.39 -12.22 6.57
N CYS A 132 7.09 -11.93 6.48
CA CYS A 132 6.06 -12.95 6.32
C CYS A 132 6.23 -13.73 5.00
N LEU A 133 6.52 -13.04 3.90
CA LEU A 133 6.77 -13.69 2.60
C LEU A 133 8.05 -14.51 2.58
N VAL A 134 9.12 -14.02 3.22
CA VAL A 134 10.38 -14.77 3.32
C VAL A 134 10.17 -16.07 4.10
N MET A 135 9.44 -16.01 5.21
CA MET A 135 9.08 -17.20 5.99
C MET A 135 8.16 -18.15 5.21
N ALA A 136 7.25 -17.63 4.38
CA ALA A 136 6.36 -18.43 3.52
C ALA A 136 7.06 -19.11 2.33
N GLU A 137 8.31 -18.71 2.00
CA GLU A 137 9.08 -19.29 0.89
C GLU A 137 10.18 -20.23 1.38
N LEU A 138 10.89 -19.83 2.45
CA LEU A 138 12.05 -20.56 2.97
C LEU A 138 11.71 -21.46 4.18
N GLY A 139 10.51 -21.33 4.73
CA GLY A 139 10.08 -22.10 5.89
C GLY A 139 9.75 -23.56 5.54
N PRO A 140 10.12 -24.55 6.39
CA PRO A 140 9.72 -25.95 6.23
C PRO A 140 8.24 -26.21 6.57
N PHE A 141 7.49 -25.16 6.91
CA PHE A 141 6.12 -25.22 7.40
C PHE A 141 5.10 -25.07 6.28
N ASN A 142 3.85 -25.45 6.54
CA ASN A 142 2.77 -25.38 5.56
C ASN A 142 2.54 -23.93 5.06
N ASN A 143 2.78 -23.69 3.77
CA ASN A 143 2.65 -22.39 3.11
C ASN A 143 1.31 -21.70 3.37
N MET A 144 0.23 -22.46 3.57
CA MET A 144 -1.11 -21.89 3.83
C MET A 144 -1.18 -21.05 5.12
N ILE A 145 -0.45 -21.45 6.17
CA ILE A 145 -0.48 -20.75 7.46
C ILE A 145 0.18 -19.38 7.37
N PHE A 146 1.30 -19.28 6.65
CA PHE A 146 1.98 -17.99 6.49
C PHE A 146 1.23 -17.04 5.56
N ILE A 147 0.56 -17.57 4.52
CA ILE A 147 -0.29 -16.76 3.65
C ILE A 147 -1.51 -16.22 4.41
N SER A 148 -2.09 -17.00 5.32
CA SER A 148 -3.22 -16.53 6.16
C SER A 148 -2.77 -15.51 7.20
N ILE A 149 -1.60 -15.67 7.82
CA ILE A 149 -1.05 -14.63 8.71
C ILE A 149 -0.80 -13.33 7.92
N ALA A 150 -0.21 -13.41 6.73
CA ALA A 150 0.01 -12.26 5.87
C ALA A 150 -1.30 -11.59 5.44
N SER A 151 -2.37 -12.35 5.19
CA SER A 151 -3.69 -11.79 4.87
C SER A 151 -4.31 -11.04 6.05
N VAL A 152 -4.23 -11.60 7.26
CA VAL A 152 -4.71 -10.95 8.49
C VAL A 152 -3.97 -9.63 8.73
N ILE A 153 -2.65 -9.62 8.57
CA ILE A 153 -1.81 -8.42 8.69
C ILE A 153 -2.22 -7.36 7.66
N LEU A 154 -2.41 -7.75 6.40
CA LEU A 154 -2.85 -6.86 5.33
C LEU A 154 -4.21 -6.23 5.66
N ILE A 155 -5.18 -7.04 6.08
CA ILE A 155 -6.54 -6.57 6.43
C ILE A 155 -6.48 -5.63 7.62
N ALA A 156 -5.76 -5.99 8.68
CA ALA A 156 -5.63 -5.17 9.89
C ALA A 156 -4.99 -3.81 9.58
N LEU A 157 -3.92 -3.78 8.81
CA LEU A 157 -3.23 -2.54 8.45
C LEU A 157 -4.01 -1.70 7.44
N GLN A 158 -4.77 -2.32 6.54
CA GLN A 158 -5.68 -1.60 5.64
C GLN A 158 -6.85 -0.98 6.43
N ALA A 159 -7.42 -1.70 7.41
CA ALA A 159 -8.42 -1.15 8.33
C ALA A 159 -7.84 -0.02 9.21
N PHE A 160 -6.59 -0.15 9.65
CA PHE A 160 -5.90 0.91 10.38
C PHE A 160 -5.70 2.17 9.53
N LYS A 161 -5.38 2.00 8.24
CA LYS A 161 -5.29 3.10 7.27
C LYS A 161 -6.63 3.82 7.14
N TRP A 162 -7.72 3.07 7.10
CA TRP A 162 -9.07 3.62 7.07
C TRP A 162 -9.40 4.42 8.32
N TYR A 163 -9.13 3.84 9.49
CA TYR A 163 -9.33 4.51 10.77
C TYR A 163 -8.56 5.83 10.87
N ARG A 164 -7.27 5.83 10.52
CA ARG A 164 -6.46 7.06 10.50
C ARG A 164 -7.00 8.09 9.53
N GLY A 165 -7.45 7.65 8.36
CA GLY A 165 -8.07 8.50 7.37
C GLY A 165 -9.31 9.24 7.89
N VAL A 166 -10.16 8.53 8.63
CA VAL A 166 -11.32 9.11 9.31
C VAL A 166 -10.87 10.08 10.41
N MET A 167 -9.87 9.71 11.22
CA MET A 167 -9.36 10.57 12.31
C MET A 167 -8.78 11.90 11.82
N PHE A 168 -8.00 11.91 10.74
CA PHE A 168 -7.49 13.15 10.14
C PHE A 168 -8.61 14.09 9.73
N ALA A 169 -9.69 13.54 9.18
CA ALA A 169 -10.80 14.35 8.70
C ALA A 169 -11.67 14.92 9.84
N PHE A 170 -11.83 14.19 10.95
CA PHE A 170 -12.58 14.65 12.12
C PHE A 170 -11.82 15.65 13.00
N VAL A 171 -10.51 15.45 13.21
CA VAL A 171 -9.74 16.19 14.22
C VAL A 171 -9.20 17.52 13.68
N ASP A 172 -8.71 17.57 12.44
CA ASP A 172 -7.89 18.71 11.99
C ASP A 172 -8.63 19.79 11.22
N ASN A 173 -9.76 19.50 10.56
CA ASN A 173 -10.30 20.46 9.59
C ASN A 173 -11.82 20.72 9.61
N LYS A 174 -12.58 20.16 10.55
CA LYS A 174 -14.06 20.35 10.61
C LYS A 174 -14.73 20.19 9.24
N VAL A 175 -14.21 19.30 8.40
CA VAL A 175 -14.72 19.08 7.05
C VAL A 175 -16.06 18.37 7.17
N GLY A 176 -17.04 18.77 6.38
CA GLY A 176 -18.35 18.12 6.37
C GLY A 176 -18.20 16.61 6.09
N PHE A 177 -18.92 15.79 6.86
CA PHE A 177 -18.94 14.32 6.75
C PHE A 177 -19.12 13.82 5.29
N LEU A 178 -19.84 14.58 4.47
CA LEU A 178 -20.08 14.34 3.05
C LEU A 178 -18.79 14.33 2.20
N GLN A 179 -17.85 15.24 2.47
CA GLN A 179 -16.59 15.35 1.71
C GLN A 179 -15.67 14.15 2.02
N ILE A 180 -15.73 13.65 3.25
CA ILE A 180 -15.01 12.44 3.71
C ILE A 180 -15.56 11.19 3.03
N PHE A 181 -16.89 11.09 2.94
CA PHE A 181 -17.55 9.97 2.29
C PHE A 181 -17.23 9.93 0.79
N THR A 182 -17.37 11.06 0.09
CA THR A 182 -17.01 11.17 -1.34
C THR A 182 -15.55 10.83 -1.58
N TYR A 183 -14.65 11.23 -0.68
CA TYR A 183 -13.23 10.89 -0.74
C TYR A 183 -13.01 9.38 -0.64
N PHE A 184 -13.53 8.74 0.41
CA PHE A 184 -13.38 7.29 0.63
C PHE A 184 -13.98 6.46 -0.52
N CYS A 185 -15.16 6.88 -0.97
CA CYS A 185 -15.86 6.24 -2.06
C CYS A 185 -15.08 6.36 -3.37
N SER A 186 -14.54 7.54 -3.70
CA SER A 186 -13.88 7.76 -4.99
C SER A 186 -12.45 7.21 -5.05
N LEU A 187 -11.71 7.24 -3.94
CA LEU A 187 -10.28 6.90 -3.93
C LEU A 187 -9.95 5.47 -3.53
N GLU A 188 -10.82 4.79 -2.78
CA GLU A 188 -10.56 3.43 -2.34
C GLU A 188 -11.65 2.44 -2.73
N ILE A 189 -12.92 2.80 -2.58
CA ILE A 189 -14.02 1.86 -2.87
C ILE A 189 -14.25 1.71 -4.38
N LEU A 190 -14.27 2.81 -5.13
CA LEU A 190 -14.50 2.82 -6.58
C LEU A 190 -13.45 1.99 -7.36
N PRO A 191 -12.13 2.21 -7.21
CA PRO A 191 -11.15 1.41 -7.94
C PRO A 191 -11.18 -0.07 -7.54
N THR A 192 -11.53 -0.39 -6.29
CA THR A 192 -11.68 -1.79 -5.84
C THR A 192 -12.92 -2.44 -6.47
N LEU A 193 -14.05 -1.73 -6.52
CA LEU A 193 -15.29 -2.20 -7.16
C LEU A 193 -15.12 -2.45 -8.66
N VAL A 194 -14.42 -1.54 -9.37
CA VAL A 194 -14.12 -1.71 -10.79
C VAL A 194 -13.30 -2.98 -11.02
N LEU A 195 -12.32 -3.25 -10.16
CA LEU A 195 -11.48 -4.45 -10.25
C LEU A 195 -12.28 -5.73 -10.01
N VAL A 196 -13.11 -5.75 -8.97
CA VAL A 196 -13.99 -6.90 -8.67
C VAL A 196 -14.95 -7.16 -9.82
N LYS A 197 -15.57 -6.11 -10.37
CA LYS A 197 -16.47 -6.23 -11.52
C LYS A 197 -15.75 -6.80 -12.74
N PHE A 198 -14.54 -6.31 -13.04
CA PHE A 198 -13.74 -6.80 -14.16
C PHE A 198 -13.37 -8.28 -14.02
N ILE A 199 -13.10 -8.75 -12.80
CA ILE A 199 -12.82 -10.16 -12.52
C ILE A 199 -14.08 -11.02 -12.74
N ILE A 200 -15.24 -10.57 -12.22
CA ILE A 200 -16.51 -11.32 -12.33
C ILE A 200 -16.98 -11.40 -13.78
N GLU A 201 -16.84 -10.33 -14.57
CA GLU A 201 -17.34 -10.28 -15.95
C GLU A 201 -16.45 -11.06 -16.94
N LYS A 202 -15.23 -11.44 -16.52
CA LYS A 202 -14.29 -12.28 -17.26
C LYS A 202 -14.30 -13.74 -16.81
N TYR A 203 -15.05 -14.09 -15.77
CA TYR A 203 -15.27 -15.44 -15.25
C TYR A 203 -16.69 -15.90 -15.56
#